data_AF-M0LJ64-F1
#
_entry.id   AF-M0LJ64-F1
#
_cell.length_a   1.000
_cell.length_b   1.000
_cell.length_c   1.000
_cell.angle_alpha   90.00
_cell.angle_beta   90.00
_cell.angle_gamma   90.00
#
_symmetry.space_group_name_H-M   'P 1'
#
loop_
_entity.id
_entity.type
_entity.pdbx_description
1 polymer ?
#
loop_
_entity_poly.entity_id
_entity_poly.type
_entity_poly.pdbx_seq_one_letter_code
_entity_poly.pdbx_strand_id
1 'polypeptide(L)'
;MFGSRNSRAESVTCIACGESVSRSDAREYDKHGDRWDRRNKTFEHLCKACFAELCQQPRDGLETTLDAAGAGEADQETFLKRFRELSEGDAHRE
;
A
#
# COMPACT_ATOMS: atom_id res chain seq x y z
N MET A 1 -19.69 -1.31 -41.17
CA MET A 1 -18.36 -0.69 -40.99
C MET A 1 -18.30 -0.12 -39.57
N PHE A 2 -17.81 -0.89 -38.61
CA PHE A 2 -17.73 -0.46 -37.20
C PHE A 2 -16.37 0.20 -36.98
N GLY A 3 -16.40 1.48 -36.58
CA GLY A 3 -15.20 2.28 -36.37
C GLY A 3 -14.31 1.67 -35.30
N SER A 4 -13.05 1.41 -35.67
CA SER A 4 -11.96 1.11 -34.73
C SER A 4 -11.82 2.28 -33.77
N ARG A 5 -12.47 2.16 -32.61
CA ARG A 5 -12.22 3.05 -31.49
C ARG A 5 -10.81 2.74 -31.02
N ASN A 6 -9.91 3.63 -31.39
CA ASN A 6 -8.58 3.83 -30.85
C ASN A 6 -8.68 4.05 -29.32
N SER A 7 -8.98 3.01 -28.54
CA SER A 7 -8.55 2.97 -27.14
C SER A 7 -7.05 2.80 -27.19
N ARG A 8 -6.33 3.91 -27.34
CA ARG A 8 -4.89 3.98 -27.03
C ARG A 8 -4.71 3.14 -25.78
N ALA A 9 -3.87 2.13 -25.85
CA ALA A 9 -3.46 1.38 -24.67
C ALA A 9 -2.82 2.42 -23.73
N GLU A 10 -3.64 3.01 -22.86
CA GLU A 10 -3.21 4.02 -21.92
C GLU A 10 -2.18 3.33 -21.05
N SER A 11 -0.94 3.80 -21.08
CA SER A 11 0.12 3.27 -20.25
C SER A 11 0.20 4.11 -19.00
N VAL A 12 0.37 3.45 -17.86
CA VAL A 12 0.57 4.08 -16.56
C VAL A 12 1.90 3.65 -16.00
N THR A 13 2.53 4.52 -15.22
CA THR A 13 3.81 4.25 -14.57
C THR A 13 3.57 3.61 -13.22
N CYS A 14 4.18 2.44 -12.98
CA CYS A 14 4.19 1.81 -11.68
C CYS A 14 4.95 2.71 -10.68
N ILE A 15 4.30 3.13 -9.59
CA ILE A 15 4.95 3.99 -8.59
C ILE A 15 6.08 3.28 -7.81
N ALA A 16 6.09 1.95 -7.80
CA ALA A 16 7.08 1.16 -7.08
C ALA A 16 8.36 0.91 -7.90
N CYS A 17 8.22 0.44 -9.14
CA CYS A 17 9.36 0.08 -9.99
C CYS A 17 9.65 1.07 -11.12
N GLY A 18 8.76 2.03 -11.39
CA GLY A 18 8.91 3.01 -12.48
C GLY A 18 8.60 2.47 -13.88
N GLU A 19 8.25 1.18 -14.02
CA GLU A 19 7.94 0.58 -15.32
C GLU A 19 6.61 1.12 -15.88
N SER A 20 6.59 1.39 -17.19
CA SER A 20 5.37 1.75 -17.90
C SER A 20 4.62 0.49 -18.30
N VAL A 21 3.45 0.28 -17.72
CA VAL A 21 2.60 -0.90 -17.96
C VAL A 21 1.28 -0.50 -18.59
N SER A 22 0.62 -1.44 -19.26
CA SER A 22 -0.72 -1.19 -19.80
C SER A 22 -1.69 -0.88 -18.65
N ARG A 23 -2.63 0.04 -18.86
CA ARG A 23 -3.65 0.38 -17.85
C ARG A 23 -4.46 -0.84 -17.41
N SER A 24 -4.69 -1.78 -18.33
CA SER A 24 -5.36 -3.06 -18.07
C SER A 24 -4.55 -4.03 -17.20
N ASP A 25 -3.22 -3.91 -17.19
CA ASP A 25 -2.31 -4.71 -16.37
C ASP A 25 -1.89 -4.03 -15.07
N ALA A 26 -2.34 -2.79 -14.83
CA ALA A 26 -2.09 -2.05 -13.61
C ALA A 26 -3.18 -2.25 -12.56
N ARG A 27 -2.78 -2.20 -11.29
CA ARG A 27 -3.66 -2.12 -10.12
C ARG A 27 -3.69 -0.69 -9.61
N GLU A 28 -4.88 -0.22 -9.25
CA GLU A 28 -5.05 1.06 -8.58
C GLU A 28 -4.57 0.93 -7.14
N TYR A 29 -3.76 1.89 -6.72
CA TYR A 29 -3.30 2.04 -5.37
C TYR A 29 -3.99 3.26 -4.75
N ASP A 30 -4.75 3.01 -3.69
CA ASP A 30 -5.28 4.06 -2.83
C ASP A 30 -4.40 4.14 -1.58
N LYS A 31 -3.62 5.21 -1.48
CA LYS A 31 -2.76 5.48 -0.33
C LYS A 31 -3.54 5.67 0.99
N HIS A 32 -4.83 5.97 0.90
CA HIS A 32 -5.72 6.17 2.05
C HIS A 32 -6.51 4.90 2.40
N GLY A 33 -6.40 3.82 1.62
CA GLY A 33 -7.04 2.53 1.91
C GLY A 33 -8.56 2.49 1.71
N ASP A 34 -9.21 3.60 1.34
CA ASP A 34 -10.65 3.67 1.14
C ASP A 34 -11.06 3.30 -0.31
N ARG A 35 -11.22 1.99 -0.51
CA ARG A 35 -11.61 1.39 -1.80
C ARG A 35 -13.02 1.78 -2.28
N TRP A 36 -13.86 2.35 -1.40
CA TRP A 36 -15.29 2.52 -1.68
C TRP A 36 -15.62 3.91 -2.20
N ASP A 37 -15.05 4.98 -1.63
CA ASP A 37 -15.24 6.32 -2.19
C ASP A 37 -14.23 6.57 -3.33
N ARG A 38 -14.75 6.92 -4.50
CA ARG A 38 -13.97 7.24 -5.70
C ARG A 38 -14.11 8.69 -6.12
N ARG A 39 -14.95 9.48 -5.44
CA ARG A 39 -15.23 10.86 -5.85
C ARG A 39 -14.02 11.73 -5.50
N ASN A 40 -13.56 12.52 -6.48
CA ASN A 40 -12.43 13.44 -6.34
C ASN A 40 -11.10 12.79 -5.93
N LYS A 41 -10.92 11.49 -6.15
CA LYS A 41 -9.65 10.79 -5.90
C LYS A 41 -8.89 10.57 -7.20
N THR A 42 -7.59 10.84 -7.16
CA THR A 42 -6.64 10.41 -8.18
C THR A 42 -5.92 9.17 -7.65
N PHE A 43 -6.08 8.05 -8.35
CA PHE A 43 -5.42 6.80 -7.99
C PHE A 43 -4.03 6.74 -8.60
N GLU A 44 -3.08 6.20 -7.85
CA GLU A 44 -1.76 5.81 -8.33
C GLU A 44 -1.82 4.38 -8.87
N HIS A 45 -0.79 3.95 -9.60
CA HIS A 45 -0.79 2.65 -10.27
C HIS A 45 0.40 1.80 -9.87
N LEU A 46 0.16 0.50 -9.71
CA LEU A 46 1.17 -0.53 -9.48
C LEU A 46 1.06 -1.62 -10.54
N CYS A 47 2.18 -2.17 -11.00
CA CYS A 47 2.14 -3.38 -11.80
C CYS A 47 1.70 -4.57 -10.93
N LYS A 48 1.20 -5.65 -11.56
CA LYS A 48 0.72 -6.85 -10.85
C LYS A 48 1.77 -7.45 -9.90
N ALA A 49 3.04 -7.45 -10.30
CA ALA A 49 4.13 -7.97 -9.48
C ALA A 49 4.33 -7.13 -8.21
N CYS A 50 4.55 -5.82 -8.34
CA CYS A 50 4.72 -4.93 -7.18
C CYS A 50 3.49 -4.87 -6.29
N PHE A 51 2.28 -4.98 -6.86
CA PHE A 51 1.06 -5.07 -6.07
C PHE A 51 1.00 -6.36 -5.24
N ALA A 52 1.46 -7.48 -5.79
CA ALA A 52 1.47 -8.77 -5.07
C ALA A 52 2.46 -8.80 -3.90
N GLU A 53 3.55 -8.04 -3.99
CA GLU A 53 4.55 -7.90 -2.93
C GLU A 53 4.18 -6.85 -1.86
N LEU A 54 3.11 -6.08 -2.09
CA LEU A 54 2.68 -5.04 -1.16
C LEU A 54 2.20 -5.67 0.16
N CYS A 55 2.72 -5.16 1.28
CA CYS A 55 2.16 -5.47 2.59
C CYS A 55 0.72 -4.93 2.67
N GLN A 56 -0.25 -5.83 2.80
CA GLN A 56 -1.68 -5.51 2.90
C GLN A 56 -2.13 -5.25 4.35
N GLN A 57 -1.19 -5.24 5.30
CA GLN A 57 -1.53 -4.92 6.68
C GLN A 57 -1.95 -3.44 6.76
N PRO A 58 -3.04 -3.13 7.49
CA PRO A 58 -3.44 -1.76 7.72
C PRO A 58 -2.28 -1.00 8.38
N ARG A 59 -2.07 0.24 7.94
CA ARG A 59 -1.05 1.13 8.52
C ARG A 59 -1.58 1.94 9.69
N ASP A 60 -2.88 1.89 9.94
CA ASP A 60 -3.51 2.60 11.05
C ASP A 60 -2.92 2.11 12.37
N GLY A 61 -2.45 3.05 13.19
CA GLY A 61 -1.79 2.75 14.47
C GLY A 61 -0.34 2.26 14.37
N LEU A 62 0.17 1.90 13.18
CA LEU A 62 1.51 1.34 13.02
C LEU A 62 2.60 2.32 13.47
N GLU A 63 2.55 3.57 13.03
CA GLU A 63 3.55 4.59 13.42
C GLU A 63 3.57 4.80 14.93
N THR A 64 2.40 4.94 15.55
CA THR A 64 2.26 5.06 17.01
C THR A 64 2.90 3.87 17.74
N THR A 65 2.67 2.65 17.25
CA THR A 65 3.23 1.43 17.85
C THR A 65 4.74 1.34 17.67
N LEU A 66 5.27 1.77 16.51
CA LEU A 66 6.71 1.82 16.26
C LEU A 66 7.40 2.83 17.18
N ASP A 67 6.82 4.02 17.33
CA ASP A 67 7.32 5.06 18.24
C ASP A 67 7.30 4.57 19.70
N ALA A 68 6.19 3.95 20.13
CA ALA A 68 6.05 3.39 21.48
C ALA A 68 7.04 2.23 21.75
N ALA A 69 7.40 1.46 20.72
CA ALA A 69 8.42 0.43 20.80
C ALA A 69 9.86 0.99 20.84
N GLY A 70 10.04 2.28 20.51
CA GLY A 70 11.34 2.95 20.47
C GLY A 70 12.10 2.71 19.16
N ALA A 71 11.40 2.67 18.02
CA ALA A 71 12.03 2.50 16.72
C ALA A 71 13.14 3.55 16.48
N GLY A 72 14.37 3.09 16.24
CA GLY A 72 15.52 3.97 16.01
C GLY A 72 16.18 4.55 17.26
N GLU A 73 15.56 4.40 18.44
CA GLU A 73 16.11 4.85 19.72
C GLU A 73 16.59 3.68 20.60
N ALA A 74 15.84 2.57 20.59
CA ALA A 74 16.19 1.35 21.32
C ALA A 74 17.09 0.44 20.47
N ASP A 75 17.87 -0.41 21.14
CA ASP A 75 18.57 -1.51 20.47
C ASP A 75 17.56 -2.50 19.87
N GLN A 76 18.03 -3.26 18.88
CA GLN A 76 17.17 -4.15 18.10
C GLN A 76 16.44 -5.21 18.95
N GLU A 77 17.10 -5.77 19.98
CA GLU A 77 16.49 -6.81 20.82
C GLU A 77 15.36 -6.22 21.67
N THR A 78 15.63 -5.09 22.33
CA THR A 78 14.65 -4.35 23.13
C THR A 78 13.46 -3.90 22.27
N PHE A 79 13.72 -3.34 21.09
CA PHE A 79 12.69 -2.89 20.15
C PHE A 79 11.77 -4.05 19.74
N LEU A 80 12.35 -5.17 19.28
CA LEU A 80 11.55 -6.31 18.82
C LEU A 80 10.68 -6.92 19.92
N LYS A 81 11.20 -6.98 21.15
CA LYS A 81 10.43 -7.44 22.30
C LYS A 81 9.23 -6.54 22.58
N ARG A 82 9.45 -5.22 22.68
CA ARG A 82 8.37 -4.24 22.95
C ARG A 82 7.36 -4.18 21.82
N PHE A 83 7.82 -4.15 20.57
CA PHE A 83 6.96 -4.11 19.40
C PHE A 83 6.05 -5.35 19.35
N ARG A 84 6.57 -6.53 19.66
CA ARG A 84 5.78 -7.76 19.75
C ARG A 84 4.70 -7.64 20.84
N GLU A 85 5.07 -7.23 22.05
CA GLU A 85 4.13 -7.08 23.17
C GLU A 85 3.01 -6.07 22.85
N LEU A 86 3.35 -4.94 22.21
CA LEU A 86 2.38 -3.92 21.80
C LEU A 86 1.45 -4.42 20.68
N SER A 87 2.00 -5.14 19.69
CA SER A 87 1.22 -5.69 18.57
C SER A 87 0.26 -6.78 19.01
N GLU A 88 0.66 -7.64 19.96
CA GLU A 88 -0.22 -8.66 20.55
C GLU A 88 -1.29 -8.04 21.47
N GLY A 89 -0.98 -6.91 22.12
CA GLY A 89 -1.92 -6.16 22.97
C GLY A 89 -3.02 -5.43 22.19
N ASP A 90 -2.70 -4.89 21.01
CA ASP A 90 -3.70 -4.26 20.13
C ASP A 90 -4.67 -5.28 19.52
N ALA A 91 -4.15 -6.46 19.13
CA ALA A 91 -4.95 -7.55 18.57
C ALA A 91 -5.99 -8.14 19.56
N HIS A 92 -5.86 -7.83 20.86
CA HIS A 92 -6.77 -8.31 21.90
C HIS A 92 -7.86 -7.28 22.28
N ARG A 93 -7.86 -6.10 21.63
CA ARG A 93 -8.75 -4.98 21.92
C ARG A 93 -9.93 -4.86 20.94
N GLU A 94 -10.13 -5.86 20.07
CA GLU A 94 -11.25 -5.97 19.12
C GLU A 94 -12.30 -7.00 19.56
#